data_AF-A0A9C7SDV9-F1
#
_entry.id   AF-A0A9C7SDV9-F1
#
_cell.length_a   1.000
_cell.length_b   1.000
_cell.length_c   1.000
_cell.angle_alpha   90.00
_cell.angle_beta   90.00
_cell.angle_gamma   90.00
#
_symmetry.space_group_name_H-M   'P 1'
#
loop_
_entity.id
_entity.type
_entity.pdbx_description
1 polymer ?
#
loop_
_entity_poly.entity_id
_entity_poly.type
_entity_poly.pdbx_seq_one_letter_code
_entity_poly.pdbx_strand_id
1 'polypeptide(L)'
;MAIYDLDGQIFWKSKPEVPFSAQNSRHFKVIADNQSREYTVDLTNPEDIFMLRLDPVNKQYLTEIKIQSIRLLGQGDVLLRQLAFDNSMYWSCDNCIGLEKNSNAYRMRPVNNDPFLTSSAINEEGVKKITIKMRVVSKKTFWEWILGIEKNLEY
;
A
#
# COMPACT_ATOMS: atom_id res chain seq x y z
N MET A 1 15.67 -16.03 6.52
CA MET A 1 15.04 -15.05 5.60
C MET A 1 14.39 -14.01 6.51
N ALA A 2 14.90 -12.78 6.57
CA ALA A 2 14.36 -11.78 7.50
C ALA A 2 12.96 -11.36 7.05
N ILE A 3 11.95 -11.77 7.81
CA ILE A 3 10.57 -11.32 7.70
C ILE A 3 10.52 -10.02 8.52
N TYR A 4 10.41 -8.88 7.86
CA TYR A 4 10.13 -7.63 8.56
C TYR A 4 8.63 -7.48 8.67
N ASP A 5 8.14 -7.38 9.88
CA ASP A 5 6.80 -6.88 10.14
C ASP A 5 6.85 -5.35 10.03
N LEU A 6 6.53 -4.88 8.85
CA LEU A 6 6.30 -3.50 8.50
C LEU A 6 4.87 -3.11 8.84
N ASP A 7 4.62 -1.81 8.98
CA ASP A 7 3.29 -1.27 9.19
C ASP A 7 2.89 -0.45 7.97
N GLY A 8 1.85 -0.91 7.27
CA GLY A 8 1.12 -0.15 6.28
C GLY A 8 -0.12 0.48 6.90
N GLN A 9 -0.69 1.46 6.22
CA GLN A 9 -1.93 2.11 6.60
C GLN A 9 -2.77 2.42 5.37
N ILE A 10 -4.07 2.27 5.50
CA ILE A 10 -5.04 2.73 4.51
C ILE A 10 -5.97 3.75 5.17
N PHE A 11 -6.28 4.80 4.41
CA PHE A 11 -7.24 5.82 4.76
C PHE A 11 -8.36 5.84 3.72
N TRP A 12 -9.57 6.21 4.13
CA TRP A 12 -10.67 6.43 3.21
C TRP A 12 -11.42 7.73 3.53
N LYS A 13 -12.01 8.30 2.48
CA LYS A 13 -13.01 9.36 2.59
C LYS A 13 -14.37 8.77 2.26
N SER A 14 -15.40 9.11 3.02
CA SER A 14 -16.78 8.79 2.68
C SER A 14 -17.42 9.82 1.75
N LYS A 15 -16.92 11.07 1.74
CA LYS A 15 -17.40 12.18 0.92
C LYS A 15 -16.25 13.06 0.43
N PRO A 16 -16.42 13.82 -0.67
CA PRO A 16 -15.35 14.65 -1.24
C PRO A 16 -14.78 15.69 -0.27
N GLU A 17 -15.67 16.39 0.43
CA GLU A 17 -15.39 17.50 1.35
C GLU A 17 -14.66 17.05 2.63
N VAL A 18 -14.72 15.76 2.95
CA VAL A 18 -14.13 15.23 4.19
C VAL A 18 -12.63 15.00 3.97
N PRO A 19 -11.75 15.53 4.82
CA PRO A 19 -10.31 15.24 4.73
C PRO A 19 -10.01 13.79 5.14
N PHE A 20 -8.88 13.24 4.69
CA PHE A 20 -8.38 12.00 5.27
C PHE A 20 -8.09 12.21 6.76
N SER A 21 -8.50 11.27 7.60
CA SER A 21 -8.36 11.38 9.05
C SER A 21 -7.99 10.03 9.67
N ALA A 22 -7.39 10.07 10.86
CA ALA A 22 -7.04 8.85 11.59
C ALA A 22 -8.26 7.99 11.97
N GLN A 23 -9.44 8.61 12.10
CA GLN A 23 -10.69 7.90 12.40
C GLN A 23 -11.09 6.96 11.25
N ASN A 24 -10.91 7.42 10.01
CA ASN A 24 -11.17 6.64 8.81
C ASN A 24 -9.87 6.05 8.27
N SER A 25 -9.18 5.31 9.13
CA SER A 25 -7.95 4.62 8.79
C SER A 25 -7.81 3.29 9.49
N ARG A 26 -7.01 2.41 8.91
CA ARG A 26 -6.62 1.13 9.51
C ARG A 26 -5.17 0.81 9.16
N HIS A 27 -4.44 0.37 10.17
CA HIS A 27 -3.13 -0.22 9.99
C HIS A 27 -3.24 -1.70 9.60
N PHE A 28 -2.28 -2.18 8.84
CA PHE A 28 -2.14 -3.60 8.51
C PHE A 28 -0.66 -3.99 8.49
N LYS A 29 -0.39 -5.23 8.91
CA LYS A 29 0.98 -5.76 8.93
C LYS A 29 1.43 -6.13 7.53
N VAL A 30 2.62 -5.68 7.17
CA VAL A 30 3.22 -5.84 5.86
C VAL A 30 4.48 -6.67 5.99
N ILE A 31 4.69 -7.58 5.05
CA ILE A 31 5.85 -8.47 5.04
C ILE A 31 6.75 -8.09 3.88
N ALA A 32 7.98 -7.67 4.16
CA ALA A 32 9.01 -7.41 3.14
C ALA A 32 9.86 -8.66 2.87
N ASP A 33 9.27 -9.67 2.22
CA ASP A 33 9.95 -10.90 1.80
C ASP A 33 10.16 -10.98 0.28
N ASN A 34 9.91 -9.87 -0.43
CA ASN A 34 9.98 -9.79 -1.88
C ASN A 34 8.98 -10.72 -2.60
N GLN A 35 7.96 -11.25 -1.90
CA GLN A 35 6.87 -12.02 -2.48
C GLN A 35 5.61 -11.16 -2.60
N SER A 36 4.74 -11.54 -3.52
CA SER A 36 3.40 -10.96 -3.63
C SER A 36 2.49 -11.58 -2.58
N ARG A 37 1.93 -10.76 -1.71
CA ARG A 37 1.03 -11.16 -0.64
C ARG A 37 -0.28 -10.38 -0.69
N GLU A 38 -1.32 -11.01 -0.18
CA GLU A 38 -2.60 -10.37 0.04
C GLU A 38 -2.71 -9.91 1.49
N TYR A 39 -3.10 -8.65 1.65
CA TYR A 39 -3.33 -8.00 2.93
C TYR A 39 -4.80 -7.63 3.02
N THR A 40 -5.41 -7.94 4.16
CA THR A 40 -6.83 -7.71 4.40
C THR A 40 -6.99 -6.64 5.46
N VAL A 41 -7.89 -5.69 5.18
CA VAL A 41 -8.30 -4.63 6.10
C VAL A 41 -9.80 -4.76 6.30
N ASP A 42 -10.21 -5.20 7.48
CA ASP A 42 -11.61 -5.30 7.88
C ASP A 42 -12.11 -3.95 8.42
N LEU A 43 -13.27 -3.51 7.93
CA LEU A 43 -13.95 -2.31 8.39
C LEU A 43 -14.98 -2.70 9.44
N THR A 44 -14.94 -2.01 10.58
CA THR A 44 -15.79 -2.33 11.75
C THR A 44 -17.27 -2.30 11.37
N ASN A 45 -17.68 -1.28 10.62
CA ASN A 45 -19.01 -1.15 10.02
C ASN A 45 -18.87 -1.10 8.49
N PRO A 46 -19.95 -1.36 7.72
CA PRO A 46 -19.94 -1.02 6.31
C PRO A 46 -19.69 0.48 6.15
N GLU A 47 -18.78 0.86 5.26
CA GLU A 47 -18.38 2.24 5.01
C GLU A 47 -18.59 2.57 3.53
N ASP A 48 -19.02 3.80 3.27
CA ASP A 48 -18.98 4.35 1.92
C ASP A 48 -17.56 4.87 1.65
N ILE A 49 -17.03 4.54 0.47
CA ILE A 49 -15.68 4.89 0.04
C ILE A 49 -15.76 5.75 -1.22
N PHE A 50 -15.59 7.04 -1.02
CA PHE A 50 -15.40 8.02 -2.08
C PHE A 50 -13.97 7.98 -2.63
N MET A 51 -12.95 7.95 -1.78
CA MET A 51 -11.53 7.93 -2.18
C MET A 51 -10.71 7.12 -1.19
N LEU A 52 -9.60 6.57 -1.67
CA LEU A 52 -8.59 5.89 -0.85
C LEU A 52 -7.27 6.64 -0.86
N ARG A 53 -6.58 6.58 0.28
CA ARG A 53 -5.15 6.83 0.37
C ARG A 53 -4.48 5.59 0.95
N LEU A 54 -3.48 5.08 0.25
CA LEU A 54 -2.70 3.92 0.66
C LEU A 54 -1.28 4.36 1.02
N ASP A 55 -0.91 4.11 2.25
CA ASP A 55 0.42 4.38 2.82
C ASP A 55 1.06 3.01 3.04
N PRO A 56 1.62 2.38 1.98
CA PRO A 56 1.91 0.95 2.02
C PRO A 56 2.97 0.59 3.05
N VAL A 57 3.99 1.44 3.26
CA VAL A 57 5.00 1.30 4.32
C VAL A 57 5.72 2.64 4.53
N ASN A 58 5.89 3.05 5.79
CA ASN A 58 6.77 4.17 6.17
C ASN A 58 8.17 3.69 6.64
N LYS A 59 9.07 3.33 5.72
CA LYS A 59 10.49 3.02 6.06
C LYS A 59 11.47 3.39 4.93
N GLN A 60 12.62 3.92 5.31
CA GLN A 60 13.70 4.39 4.41
C GLN A 60 14.44 3.31 3.58
N TYR A 61 14.33 2.03 3.92
CA TYR A 61 15.11 0.96 3.27
C TYR A 61 14.38 0.27 2.10
N LEU A 62 13.21 0.78 1.74
CA LEU A 62 12.40 0.24 0.65
C LEU A 62 12.92 0.72 -0.70
N THR A 63 13.02 -0.18 -1.67
CA THR A 63 13.36 0.17 -3.05
C THR A 63 12.14 0.33 -3.92
N GLU A 64 11.16 -0.55 -3.72
CA GLU A 64 10.02 -0.67 -4.62
C GLU A 64 8.84 -1.27 -3.86
N ILE A 65 7.65 -0.75 -4.14
CA ILE A 65 6.39 -1.35 -3.73
C ILE A 65 5.58 -1.58 -4.98
N LYS A 66 5.24 -2.84 -5.23
CA LYS A 66 4.42 -3.26 -6.36
C LYS A 66 3.03 -3.62 -5.87
N ILE A 67 2.02 -2.84 -6.26
CA ILE A 67 0.61 -3.10 -5.93
C ILE A 67 -0.05 -3.68 -7.18
N GLN A 68 -0.64 -4.87 -7.04
CA GLN A 68 -1.20 -5.64 -8.15
C GLN A 68 -2.72 -5.59 -8.17
N SER A 69 -3.36 -5.55 -7.00
CA SER A 69 -4.81 -5.41 -6.90
C SER A 69 -5.21 -4.70 -5.63
N ILE A 70 -6.25 -3.85 -5.70
CA ILE A 70 -7.01 -3.38 -4.55
C ILE A 70 -8.47 -3.74 -4.82
N ARG A 71 -9.10 -4.49 -3.91
CA ARG A 71 -10.49 -4.94 -4.05
C ARG A 71 -11.30 -4.48 -2.84
N LEU A 72 -12.48 -3.95 -3.12
CA LEU A 72 -13.49 -3.53 -2.16
C LEU A 72 -14.55 -4.62 -2.10
N LEU A 73 -14.79 -5.14 -0.89
CA LEU A 73 -15.66 -6.26 -0.62
C LEU A 73 -16.75 -5.81 0.35
N GLY A 74 -18.00 -6.17 0.04
CA GLY A 74 -19.17 -5.93 0.88
C GLY A 74 -19.40 -7.04 1.90
N GLN A 75 -20.59 -7.04 2.50
CA GLN A 75 -21.00 -8.08 3.45
C GLN A 75 -20.93 -9.48 2.81
N GLY A 76 -20.39 -10.45 3.54
CA GLY A 76 -20.23 -11.82 3.03
C GLY A 76 -19.14 -11.95 1.95
N ASP A 77 -18.17 -11.03 1.92
CA ASP A 77 -17.04 -11.02 0.98
C ASP A 77 -17.44 -10.90 -0.50
N VAL A 78 -18.62 -10.31 -0.77
CA VAL A 78 -19.06 -10.00 -2.14
C VAL A 78 -18.17 -8.93 -2.75
N LEU A 79 -17.57 -9.20 -3.91
CA LEU A 79 -16.78 -8.20 -4.64
C LEU A 79 -17.68 -7.07 -5.14
N LEU A 80 -17.52 -5.88 -4.56
CA LEU A 80 -18.18 -4.66 -5.00
C LEU A 80 -17.38 -4.02 -6.14
N ARG A 81 -16.06 -3.89 -5.93
CA ARG A 81 -15.17 -3.28 -6.91
C ARG A 81 -13.76 -3.84 -6.86
N GLN A 82 -13.18 -4.06 -8.03
CA GLN A 82 -11.73 -4.17 -8.19
C GLN A 82 -11.21 -2.89 -8.83
N LEU A 83 -10.29 -2.20 -8.16
CA LEU A 83 -9.69 -0.99 -8.69
C LEU A 83 -8.75 -1.37 -9.83
N ALA A 84 -9.01 -0.83 -11.01
CA ALA A 84 -8.18 -1.07 -12.19
C ALA A 84 -6.88 -0.26 -12.09
N PHE A 85 -5.79 -0.88 -12.54
CA PHE A 85 -4.45 -0.27 -12.61
C PHE A 85 -4.15 0.21 -14.04
N ASP A 86 -5.19 0.62 -14.76
CA ASP A 86 -5.12 1.12 -16.13
C ASP A 86 -5.51 2.61 -16.19
N ASN A 87 -5.72 3.14 -17.39
CA ASN A 87 -6.06 4.55 -17.59
C ASN A 87 -7.50 4.90 -17.17
N SER A 88 -8.33 3.93 -16.77
CA SER A 88 -9.69 4.20 -16.29
C SER A 88 -9.72 4.80 -14.89
N MET A 89 -8.66 4.62 -14.09
CA MET A 89 -8.57 5.15 -12.74
C MET A 89 -7.26 5.90 -12.52
N TYR A 90 -7.35 7.17 -12.17
CA TYR A 90 -6.17 7.96 -11.85
C TYR A 90 -5.73 7.68 -10.41
N TRP A 91 -4.41 7.57 -10.24
CA TRP A 91 -3.76 7.49 -8.93
C TRP A 91 -2.60 8.47 -8.93
N SER A 92 -2.56 9.33 -7.92
CA SER A 92 -1.39 10.15 -7.61
C SER A 92 -0.47 9.39 -6.67
N CYS A 93 0.78 9.81 -6.68
CA CYS A 93 1.79 9.28 -5.79
C CYS A 93 2.60 10.45 -5.27
N ASP A 94 2.65 10.55 -3.95
CA ASP A 94 3.37 11.59 -3.21
C ASP A 94 4.58 10.93 -2.53
N ASN A 95 5.65 11.72 -2.31
CA ASN A 95 6.90 11.21 -1.73
C ASN A 95 7.53 10.03 -2.51
N CYS A 96 7.33 10.01 -3.83
CA CYS A 96 7.85 8.96 -4.71
C CYS A 96 8.56 9.53 -5.94
N ILE A 97 9.61 8.84 -6.35
CA ILE A 97 10.44 9.17 -7.52
C ILE A 97 9.61 8.99 -8.79
N GLY A 98 8.70 8.01 -8.75
CA GLY A 98 7.76 7.76 -9.83
C GLY A 98 6.74 6.70 -9.47
N LEU A 99 5.63 6.77 -10.19
CA LEU A 99 4.58 5.77 -10.23
C LEU A 99 4.54 5.20 -11.64
N GLU A 100 5.18 4.05 -11.84
CA GLU A 100 5.10 3.30 -13.09
C GLU A 100 3.77 2.53 -13.11
N LYS A 101 3.05 2.65 -14.22
CA LYS A 101 1.73 2.03 -14.42
C LYS A 101 1.81 1.04 -15.58
N ASN A 102 1.35 -0.18 -15.36
CA ASN A 102 0.98 -1.09 -16.44
C ASN A 102 -0.34 -1.77 -16.10
N SER A 103 -0.95 -2.45 -17.07
CA SER A 103 -2.28 -3.08 -16.93
C SER A 103 -2.43 -4.00 -15.72
N ASN A 104 -1.32 -4.45 -15.11
CA ASN A 104 -1.31 -5.48 -14.09
C ASN A 104 -0.74 -5.02 -12.73
N ALA A 105 -0.21 -3.80 -12.62
CA ALA A 105 0.33 -3.27 -11.37
C ALA A 105 0.68 -1.77 -11.41
N TYR A 106 0.64 -1.15 -10.22
CA TYR A 106 1.47 0.01 -9.91
C TYR A 106 2.80 -0.42 -9.32
N ARG A 107 3.87 0.22 -9.82
CA ARG A 107 5.20 0.13 -9.24
C ARG A 107 5.57 1.52 -8.74
N MET A 108 5.62 1.63 -7.42
CA MET A 108 6.01 2.85 -6.72
C MET A 108 7.46 2.73 -6.26
N ARG A 109 8.23 3.80 -6.47
CA ARG A 109 9.60 3.93 -5.95
C ARG A 109 9.65 5.10 -4.96
N PRO A 110 9.81 4.87 -3.65
CA PRO A 110 9.83 5.94 -2.66
C PRO A 110 11.06 6.86 -2.80
N VAL A 111 10.90 8.16 -2.58
CA VAL A 111 12.03 9.14 -2.47
C VAL A 111 12.61 9.10 -1.06
N ASN A 112 11.73 9.11 -0.07
CA ASN A 112 12.01 9.31 1.35
C ASN A 112 11.04 8.45 2.19
N ASN A 113 11.00 8.73 3.49
CA ASN A 113 9.98 8.17 4.38
C ASN A 113 8.57 8.63 3.94
N ASP A 114 7.57 7.81 4.23
CA ASP A 114 6.14 8.10 3.96
C ASP A 114 5.72 8.26 2.48
N PRO A 115 6.03 7.32 1.57
CA PRO A 115 5.38 7.28 0.26
C PRO A 115 3.90 6.93 0.41
N PHE A 116 3.02 7.63 -0.31
CA PHE A 116 1.60 7.27 -0.34
C PHE A 116 0.97 7.45 -1.72
N LEU A 117 -0.08 6.67 -1.97
CA LEU A 117 -0.89 6.73 -3.18
C LEU A 117 -2.27 7.26 -2.84
N THR A 118 -2.80 8.17 -3.65
CA THR A 118 -4.19 8.64 -3.53
C THR A 118 -4.95 8.30 -4.80
N SER A 119 -6.13 7.70 -4.63
CA SER A 119 -7.00 7.30 -5.73
C SER A 119 -7.82 8.48 -6.24
N SER A 120 -8.28 8.43 -7.50
CA SER A 120 -9.43 9.22 -7.95
C SER A 120 -10.72 8.77 -7.24
N ALA A 121 -11.82 9.46 -7.50
CA ALA A 121 -13.14 9.09 -6.97
C ALA A 121 -13.50 7.64 -7.35
N ILE A 122 -13.99 6.89 -6.36
CA ILE A 122 -14.41 5.50 -6.45
C ILE A 122 -15.94 5.41 -6.40
N ASN A 123 -16.57 6.09 -5.43
CA ASN A 123 -18.01 6.08 -5.17
C ASN A 123 -18.55 4.64 -4.97
N GLU A 124 -18.04 3.94 -3.94
CA GLU A 124 -18.53 2.61 -3.58
C GLU A 124 -19.22 2.64 -2.22
N GLU A 125 -20.39 2.02 -2.11
CA GLU A 125 -21.19 2.03 -0.88
C GLU A 125 -21.12 0.67 -0.17
N GLY A 126 -21.23 0.69 1.16
CA GLY A 126 -21.34 -0.54 1.95
C GLY A 126 -20.10 -1.45 1.94
N VAL A 127 -18.91 -0.89 1.76
CA VAL A 127 -17.65 -1.63 1.81
C VAL A 127 -17.41 -2.12 3.23
N LYS A 128 -17.16 -3.42 3.40
CA LYS A 128 -16.88 -4.05 4.70
C LYS A 128 -15.43 -4.51 4.85
N LYS A 129 -14.75 -4.74 3.72
CA LYS A 129 -13.40 -5.27 3.70
C LYS A 129 -12.66 -4.74 2.47
N ILE A 130 -11.39 -4.40 2.65
CA ILE A 130 -10.48 -4.01 1.58
C ILE A 130 -9.37 -5.06 1.52
N THR A 131 -9.11 -5.63 0.34
CA THR A 131 -7.95 -6.49 0.13
C THR A 131 -6.96 -5.83 -0.81
N ILE A 132 -5.67 -5.95 -0.48
CA ILE A 132 -4.57 -5.34 -1.21
C ILE A 132 -3.58 -6.45 -1.53
N LYS A 133 -3.36 -6.72 -2.81
CA LYS A 133 -2.29 -7.62 -3.24
C LYS A 133 -1.08 -6.78 -3.58
N MET A 134 -0.01 -6.91 -2.81
CA MET A 134 1.22 -6.16 -3.05
C MET A 134 2.48 -6.96 -2.72
N ARG A 135 3.59 -6.51 -3.28
CA ARG A 135 4.95 -6.99 -3.02
C ARG A 135 5.79 -5.82 -2.58
N VAL A 136 6.43 -5.96 -1.43
CA VAL A 136 7.38 -4.97 -0.91
C VAL A 136 8.81 -5.46 -1.15
N VAL A 137 9.60 -4.64 -1.83
CA VAL A 137 11.01 -4.89 -2.13
C VAL A 137 11.85 -3.95 -1.28
N SER A 138 12.72 -4.52 -0.45
CA SER A 138 13.72 -3.80 0.33
C SER A 138 15.10 -3.94 -0.29
N LYS A 139 15.98 -2.94 -0.08
CA LYS A 139 17.42 -3.11 -0.37
C LYS A 139 17.91 -4.26 0.50
N LYS A 140 18.51 -5.29 -0.12
CA LYS A 140 19.07 -6.47 0.57
C LYS A 140 20.27 -6.14 1.51
N THR A 141 20.49 -4.89 1.92
CA THR A 141 21.63 -4.44 2.75
C THR A 141 21.39 -4.49 4.27
N PHE A 142 20.22 -4.89 4.74
CA PHE A 142 20.02 -5.13 6.19
C PHE A 142 20.95 -6.22 6.78
N TRP A 143 21.54 -7.08 5.94
CA TRP A 143 22.61 -8.01 6.34
C TRP A 143 23.92 -7.31 6.73
N GLU A 144 24.23 -6.12 6.21
CA GLU A 144 25.40 -5.32 6.60
C GLU A 144 25.17 -4.62 7.96
N TRP A 145 23.91 -4.51 8.41
CA TRP A 145 23.55 -3.80 9.64
C TRP A 145 23.38 -4.72 10.85
N ILE A 146 22.74 -5.90 10.70
CA ILE A 146 22.55 -6.85 11.81
C ILE A 146 23.86 -7.46 12.33
N LEU A 147 24.88 -7.59 11.49
CA LEU A 147 26.11 -8.31 11.86
C LEU A 147 27.20 -7.45 12.50
N GLY A 148 27.03 -6.12 12.62
CA GLY A 148 28.09 -5.24 13.12
C GLY A 148 29.40 -5.32 12.32
N ILE A 149 29.33 -5.75 11.06
CA ILE A 149 30.51 -5.92 10.21
C ILE A 149 30.87 -4.56 9.61
N GLU A 150 31.80 -3.86 10.26
CA GLU A 150 32.65 -2.88 9.58
C GLU A 150 33.30 -3.60 8.41
N LYS A 151 33.09 -3.12 7.18
CA LYS A 151 33.92 -3.56 6.05
C LYS A 151 35.32 -2.97 6.25
N ASN A 152 36.15 -3.67 7.01
CA ASN A 152 37.55 -3.81 6.65
C ASN A 152 37.57 -4.74 5.44
N LEU A 153 37.62 -4.15 4.25
CA LEU A 153 38.07 -4.84 3.05
C LEU A 153 39.17 -3.99 2.45
N GLU A 154 40.39 -4.26 2.92
CA GLU A 154 41.56 -4.30 2.05
C GLU A 154 41.21 -5.11 0.81
N TYR A 155 41.33 -4.49 -0.36
CA TYR A 155 42.00 -5.03 -1.54
C TYR A 155 42.50 -3.84 -2.36
#